data_AF-A0A3D3MIP6-F1
#
_entry.id   AF-A0A3D3MIP6-F1
#
_cell.length_a   1.000
_cell.length_b   1.000
_cell.length_c   1.000
_cell.angle_alpha   90.00
_cell.angle_beta   90.00
_cell.angle_gamma   90.00
#
_symmetry.space_group_name_H-M   'P 1'
#
loop_
_entity.id
_entity.type
_entity.pdbx_description
1 polymer ?
#
loop_
_entity_poly.entity_id
_entity_poly.type
_entity_poly.pdbx_seq_one_letter_code
_entity_poly.pdbx_strand_id
1 'polypeptide(L)'
;MKKYLLLFIITAFVMSCSKKVEVKGKITGGSPLERIEFVEASGVGTLPLINIGVDKDGNFSGSFDAPKDGMYVINYANKQNLIYLEGGQKVNISGNSMTFPNEYVITGDAKKNNDFLAATQKFLGDYGAKVNLGALMSGDEATFVKGMQKVETDINKNIDDLAQKNNPSKGLLAWKKNDAKVTILNLLANYEMSHGPMSGNPSYKASKALTDYETKLDNDKDAMVKTIPLYRQYLLVKMTPDFQKYAEANSKGKKDITTSDMFAQYLKTQKDLSQTAKDYLLAFVMAQADIHPTTPAKNIDKIKKLIDTDIKDATIKSDLLKMQMAITGLKIGDAAPEAALVKQDGKAYQLSENKGKPYMLFFYASWNPYIGEATIPVLKEVVNFYKSKMNFVFVNVDDTKDQFVKTSNSLLKGIQGVNVYGEKGMESDIAKKYGVYGFKLPCFVIVDKDGKIASRSFVNLGEQELVTILDKLTGLSAPKVEPSAQQMSPQLQIDPSAQQAAPQPANPQPAKTK
;
A
#
# COMPACT_ATOMS: atom_id res chain seq x y z
N MET A 1 24.71 43.83 46.88
CA MET A 1 24.70 43.42 45.46
C MET A 1 24.52 41.91 45.38
N LYS A 2 23.28 41.47 45.55
CA LYS A 2 22.80 40.09 45.39
C LYS A 2 21.79 40.15 44.25
N LYS A 3 21.73 39.10 43.41
CA LYS A 3 20.80 38.85 42.28
C LYS A 3 21.40 39.00 40.87
N TYR A 4 22.49 38.29 40.51
CA TYR A 4 22.77 37.92 39.10
C TYR A 4 23.67 36.67 39.00
N LEU A 5 23.35 35.59 39.72
CA LEU A 5 24.09 34.32 39.59
C LEU A 5 23.15 33.12 39.64
N LEU A 6 22.12 33.12 38.81
CA LEU A 6 21.27 31.95 38.58
C LEU A 6 20.60 32.05 37.21
N LEU A 7 21.42 32.06 36.16
CA LEU A 7 20.93 32.12 34.78
C LEU A 7 21.85 31.35 33.84
N PHE A 8 22.27 30.16 34.24
CA PHE A 8 22.81 29.11 33.38
C PHE A 8 22.49 27.78 34.09
N ILE A 9 22.02 26.77 33.34
CA ILE A 9 21.40 25.52 33.82
C ILE A 9 19.87 25.60 33.98
N ILE A 10 19.19 26.16 32.97
CA ILE A 10 18.02 25.45 32.42
C ILE A 10 18.49 24.96 31.05
N THR A 11 19.29 23.90 31.05
CA THR A 11 19.30 22.98 29.91
C THR A 11 17.88 22.45 29.83
N ALA A 12 17.08 23.12 29.01
CA ALA A 12 15.85 22.56 28.51
C ALA A 12 16.21 21.19 27.93
N PHE A 13 15.91 20.13 28.69
CA PHE A 13 15.54 18.86 28.13
C PHE A 13 14.32 19.15 27.26
N VAL A 14 14.57 19.63 26.04
CA VAL A 14 13.68 19.37 24.91
C VAL A 14 13.85 17.87 24.70
N MET A 15 13.17 17.09 25.55
CA MET A 15 12.78 15.74 25.17
C MET A 15 11.98 15.97 23.90
N SER A 16 12.65 15.88 22.76
CA SER A 16 12.01 15.67 21.48
C SER A 16 11.12 14.46 21.72
N CYS A 17 9.84 14.69 22.01
CA CYS A 17 8.85 13.63 22.10
C CYS A 17 9.03 12.82 20.83
N SER A 18 9.57 11.61 21.00
CA SER A 18 9.85 10.73 19.89
C SER A 18 8.54 10.55 19.15
N LYS A 19 8.47 10.93 17.87
CA LYS A 19 7.31 10.64 17.03
C LYS A 19 7.17 9.15 16.72
N LYS A 20 8.12 8.33 17.18
CA LYS A 20 8.12 6.89 16.94
C LYS A 20 7.00 6.22 17.71
N VAL A 21 6.20 5.47 16.97
CA VAL A 21 5.29 4.50 17.55
C VAL A 21 6.12 3.27 17.91
N GLU A 22 6.05 2.84 19.16
CA GLU A 22 6.64 1.59 19.64
C GLU A 22 5.57 0.51 19.60
N VAL A 23 5.84 -0.59 18.86
CA VAL A 23 4.94 -1.74 18.77
C VAL A 23 5.62 -2.96 19.37
N LYS A 24 4.89 -3.69 20.20
CA LYS A 24 5.28 -5.03 20.64
C LYS A 24 4.05 -5.91 20.80
N GLY A 25 4.24 -7.21 20.83
CA GLY A 25 3.08 -8.09 20.89
C GLY A 25 3.39 -9.55 20.79
N LYS A 26 2.31 -10.33 20.72
CA LYS A 26 2.35 -11.78 20.54
C LYS A 26 1.21 -12.25 19.64
N ILE A 27 1.56 -12.97 18.58
CA ILE A 27 0.60 -13.74 17.78
C ILE A 27 0.75 -15.21 18.14
N THR A 28 -0.21 -15.73 18.91
CA THR A 28 -0.22 -17.14 19.32
C THR A 28 -0.41 -18.04 18.11
N GLY A 29 0.43 -19.07 17.98
CA GLY A 29 0.47 -19.93 16.80
C GLY A 29 1.12 -19.28 15.57
N GLY A 30 1.79 -18.14 15.74
CA GLY A 30 2.56 -17.50 14.68
C GLY A 30 3.85 -18.27 14.35
N SER A 31 4.29 -18.12 13.11
CA SER A 31 5.49 -18.73 12.54
C SER A 31 6.59 -17.69 12.33
N PRO A 32 7.88 -18.04 12.48
CA PRO A 32 8.99 -17.16 12.14
C PRO A 32 9.08 -16.71 10.68
N LEU A 33 8.29 -17.33 9.79
CA LEU A 33 8.16 -16.91 8.39
C LEU A 33 7.07 -15.86 8.18
N GLU A 34 6.27 -15.55 9.19
CA GLU A 34 5.22 -14.55 9.09
C GLU A 34 5.74 -13.18 9.47
N ARG A 35 5.18 -12.16 8.82
CA ARG A 35 5.58 -10.76 8.96
C ARG A 35 4.44 -9.95 9.51
N ILE A 36 4.79 -8.93 10.30
CA ILE A 36 3.89 -7.86 10.70
C ILE A 36 4.37 -6.57 10.04
N GLU A 37 3.48 -5.91 9.31
CA GLU A 37 3.76 -4.63 8.66
C GLU A 37 2.73 -3.57 9.07
N PHE A 38 3.18 -2.32 9.12
CA PHE A 38 2.32 -1.16 9.29
C PHE A 38 2.43 -0.26 8.07
N VAL A 39 1.29 0.14 7.51
CA VAL A 39 1.21 1.05 6.36
C VAL A 39 0.27 2.18 6.74
N GLU A 40 0.63 3.44 6.46
CA GLU A 40 -0.32 4.55 6.63
C GLU A 40 -1.45 4.41 5.61
N ALA A 41 -2.72 4.46 6.06
CA ALA A 41 -3.85 4.04 5.22
C ALA A 41 -4.48 5.19 4.40
N SER A 42 -4.20 6.44 4.78
CA SER A 42 -4.88 7.61 4.24
C SER A 42 -4.06 8.36 3.19
N GLY A 43 -2.77 8.09 3.09
CA GLY A 43 -1.83 8.79 2.21
C GLY A 43 -2.04 8.47 0.74
N VAL A 44 -1.12 8.96 -0.07
CA VAL A 44 -1.04 8.70 -1.51
C VAL A 44 0.33 8.12 -1.79
N GLY A 45 0.37 6.91 -2.36
CA GLY A 45 1.61 6.17 -2.54
C GLY A 45 2.28 5.71 -1.25
N THR A 46 1.49 5.10 -0.36
CA THR A 46 1.99 4.63 0.93
C THR A 46 2.76 3.32 0.77
N LEU A 47 3.86 3.20 1.52
CA LEU A 47 4.73 2.03 1.56
C LEU A 47 4.75 1.48 3.00
N PRO A 48 5.08 0.19 3.21
CA PRO A 48 5.34 -0.33 4.55
C PRO A 48 6.34 0.56 5.30
N LEU A 49 5.95 0.99 6.50
CA LEU A 49 6.76 1.81 7.40
C LEU A 49 7.73 0.98 8.23
N ILE A 50 7.39 -0.29 8.42
CA ILE A 50 8.21 -1.29 9.08
C ILE A 50 7.78 -2.68 8.63
N ASN A 51 8.71 -3.62 8.65
CA ASN A 51 8.47 -5.03 8.41
C ASN A 51 9.12 -5.85 9.54
N ILE A 52 8.32 -6.45 10.42
CA ILE A 52 8.75 -7.08 11.67
C ILE A 52 8.56 -8.59 11.57
N GLY A 53 9.58 -9.35 11.96
CA GLY A 53 9.51 -10.80 12.09
C GLY A 53 8.88 -11.23 13.40
N VAL A 54 8.23 -12.39 13.37
CA VAL A 54 7.71 -13.07 14.56
C VAL A 54 8.77 -14.07 15.05
N ASP A 55 9.00 -14.19 16.35
CA ASP A 55 9.89 -15.21 16.89
C ASP A 55 9.21 -16.59 16.98
N LYS A 56 9.96 -17.62 17.40
CA LYS A 56 9.45 -18.99 17.55
C LYS A 56 8.28 -19.13 18.54
N ASP A 57 8.11 -18.17 19.44
CA ASP A 57 7.08 -18.16 20.48
C ASP A 57 5.92 -17.22 20.12
N GLY A 58 5.96 -16.62 18.92
CA GLY A 58 4.95 -15.69 18.43
C GLY A 58 5.19 -14.23 18.80
N ASN A 59 6.29 -13.88 19.49
CA ASN A 59 6.52 -12.50 19.93
C ASN A 59 7.14 -11.64 18.82
N PHE A 60 6.88 -10.34 18.89
CA PHE A 60 7.47 -9.36 17.99
C PHE A 60 7.65 -8.02 18.69
N SER A 61 8.59 -7.21 18.20
CA SER A 61 8.77 -5.83 18.64
C SER A 61 9.44 -4.99 17.55
N GLY A 62 9.06 -3.73 17.46
CA GLY A 62 9.64 -2.76 16.53
C GLY A 62 9.23 -1.33 16.86
N SER A 63 9.75 -0.39 16.09
CA SER A 63 9.35 1.01 16.20
C SER A 63 9.50 1.70 14.85
N PHE A 64 8.56 2.59 14.51
CA PHE A 64 8.57 3.31 13.24
C PHE A 64 8.12 4.76 13.43
N ASP A 65 8.59 5.64 12.55
CA ASP A 65 8.15 7.03 12.52
C ASP A 65 6.77 7.11 11.87
N ALA A 66 5.75 7.44 12.68
CA ALA A 66 4.40 7.70 12.18
C ALA A 66 4.39 9.03 11.40
N PRO A 67 4.11 9.05 10.09
CA PRO A 67 4.12 10.29 9.31
C PRO A 67 3.04 11.29 9.75
N LYS A 68 1.92 10.79 10.29
CA LYS A 68 0.82 11.59 10.85
C LYS A 68 -0.05 10.74 11.79
N ASP A 69 -0.80 11.39 12.66
CA ASP A 69 -1.89 10.74 13.39
C ASP A 69 -2.98 10.34 12.39
N GLY A 70 -3.52 9.13 12.51
CA GLY A 70 -4.51 8.66 11.56
C GLY A 70 -4.71 7.15 11.52
N MET A 71 -5.31 6.70 10.43
CA MET A 71 -5.56 5.29 10.15
C MET A 71 -4.30 4.62 9.58
N TYR A 72 -4.01 3.43 10.09
CA TYR A 72 -2.94 2.56 9.63
C TYR A 72 -3.51 1.19 9.33
N VAL A 73 -3.00 0.55 8.28
CA VAL A 73 -3.18 -0.87 8.04
C VAL A 73 -2.16 -1.62 8.87
N ILE A 74 -2.61 -2.55 9.69
CA ILE A 74 -1.78 -3.63 10.22
C ILE A 74 -1.95 -4.84 9.31
N ASN A 75 -0.85 -5.35 8.77
CA ASN A 75 -0.80 -6.57 7.98
C ASN A 75 -0.09 -7.65 8.79
N TYR A 76 -0.70 -8.82 8.92
CA TYR A 76 -0.05 -10.02 9.42
C TYR A 76 -0.35 -11.18 8.48
N ALA A 77 0.70 -11.77 7.88
CA ALA A 77 0.58 -12.89 6.95
C ALA A 77 -0.47 -12.65 5.81
N ASN A 78 -0.45 -11.47 5.20
CA ASN A 78 -1.39 -10.99 4.17
C ASN A 78 -2.83 -10.75 4.63
N LYS A 79 -3.11 -10.92 5.93
CA LYS A 79 -4.39 -10.55 6.54
C LYS A 79 -4.28 -9.15 7.08
N GLN A 80 -5.26 -8.31 6.79
CA GLN A 80 -5.18 -6.88 7.08
C GLN A 80 -6.33 -6.41 7.96
N ASN A 81 -6.06 -5.45 8.84
CA ASN A 81 -7.09 -4.63 9.47
C ASN A 81 -6.67 -3.18 9.58
N LEU A 82 -7.64 -2.29 9.83
CA LEU A 82 -7.41 -0.89 10.11
C LEU A 82 -7.35 -0.62 11.61
N ILE A 83 -6.37 0.17 12.02
CA ILE A 83 -6.17 0.65 13.38
C ILE A 83 -5.92 2.15 13.35
N TYR A 84 -6.13 2.83 14.48
CA TYR A 84 -5.76 4.25 14.61
C TYR A 84 -4.55 4.41 15.52
N LEU A 85 -3.55 5.14 15.05
CA LEU A 85 -2.31 5.41 15.77
C LEU A 85 -2.01 6.90 15.79
N GLU A 86 -1.40 7.35 16.88
CA GLU A 86 -0.85 8.70 17.05
C GLU A 86 0.65 8.61 17.31
N GLY A 87 1.38 9.65 16.90
CA GLY A 87 2.84 9.70 17.08
C GLY A 87 3.26 9.56 18.54
N GLY A 88 4.29 8.75 18.79
CA GLY A 88 4.84 8.56 20.14
C GLY A 88 4.11 7.53 21.01
N GLN A 89 3.08 6.86 20.50
CA GLN A 89 2.34 5.85 21.25
C GLN A 89 3.13 4.56 21.48
N LYS A 90 2.93 3.95 22.65
CA LYS A 90 3.33 2.58 22.96
C LYS A 90 2.13 1.65 22.80
N VAL A 91 2.25 0.71 21.87
CA VAL A 91 1.17 -0.16 21.43
C VAL A 91 1.54 -1.61 21.69
N ASN A 92 0.64 -2.32 22.37
CA ASN A 92 0.74 -3.76 22.58
C ASN A 92 -0.36 -4.46 21.79
N ILE A 93 0.00 -5.46 20.99
CA ILE A 93 -0.95 -6.19 20.14
C ILE A 93 -0.86 -7.68 20.44
N SER A 94 -1.98 -8.29 20.82
CA SER A 94 -2.06 -9.73 21.09
C SER A 94 -3.15 -10.37 20.24
N GLY A 95 -2.86 -11.48 19.57
CA GLY A 95 -3.82 -12.18 18.71
C GLY A 95 -3.48 -13.65 18.54
N ASN A 96 -4.23 -14.32 17.65
CA ASN A 96 -3.98 -15.69 17.24
C ASN A 96 -3.86 -15.75 15.71
N SER A 97 -2.91 -16.52 15.19
CA SER A 97 -2.62 -16.59 13.75
C SER A 97 -3.81 -17.05 12.91
N MET A 98 -4.65 -17.93 13.48
CA MET A 98 -5.82 -18.50 12.84
C MET A 98 -6.98 -17.51 12.74
N THR A 99 -7.21 -16.71 13.78
CA THR A 99 -8.38 -15.81 13.87
C THR A 99 -8.07 -14.36 13.54
N PHE A 100 -6.80 -13.96 13.47
CA PHE A 100 -6.42 -12.66 12.90
C PHE A 100 -6.94 -12.56 11.45
N PRO A 101 -7.47 -11.42 10.99
CA PRO A 101 -7.58 -10.13 11.68
C PRO A 101 -8.87 -9.96 12.51
N ASN A 102 -9.74 -10.97 12.58
CA ASN A 102 -11.06 -10.85 13.19
C ASN A 102 -10.98 -10.77 14.73
N GLU A 103 -10.03 -11.46 15.34
CA GLU A 103 -9.86 -11.49 16.80
C GLU A 103 -8.43 -11.15 17.21
N TYR A 104 -8.25 -9.95 17.75
CA TYR A 104 -7.03 -9.49 18.39
C TYR A 104 -7.34 -8.35 19.36
N VAL A 105 -6.39 -8.07 20.23
CA VAL A 105 -6.52 -7.07 21.30
C VAL A 105 -5.41 -6.06 21.15
N ILE A 106 -5.77 -4.78 21.17
CA ILE A 106 -4.83 -3.67 21.30
C ILE A 106 -4.88 -3.15 22.74
N THR A 107 -3.72 -3.01 23.37
CA THR A 107 -3.55 -2.33 24.66
C THR A 107 -2.43 -1.31 24.60
N GLY A 108 -2.18 -0.59 25.71
CA GLY A 108 -1.28 0.56 25.73
C GLY A 108 -1.99 1.86 25.36
N ASP A 109 -1.24 2.83 24.85
CA ASP A 109 -1.73 4.21 24.63
C ASP A 109 -2.83 4.26 23.56
N ALA A 110 -2.75 3.38 22.56
CA ALA A 110 -3.71 3.31 21.46
C ALA A 110 -5.04 2.61 21.82
N LYS A 111 -5.18 2.06 23.04
CA LYS A 111 -6.32 1.21 23.42
C LYS A 111 -7.66 1.90 23.22
N LYS A 112 -7.86 3.08 23.82
CA LYS A 112 -9.16 3.79 23.80
C LYS A 112 -9.62 4.13 22.38
N ASN A 113 -8.68 4.56 21.54
CA ASN A 113 -8.95 4.88 20.14
C ASN A 113 -9.40 3.63 19.36
N ASN A 114 -8.71 2.51 19.56
CA ASN A 114 -9.02 1.28 18.82
C ASN A 114 -10.24 0.54 19.37
N ASP A 115 -10.53 0.62 20.68
CA ASP A 115 -11.79 0.16 21.27
C ASP A 115 -12.98 0.91 20.67
N PHE A 116 -12.86 2.23 20.54
CA PHE A 116 -13.88 3.07 19.89
C PHE A 116 -14.09 2.66 18.43
N LEU A 117 -13.01 2.51 17.66
CA LEU A 117 -13.10 2.06 16.27
C LEU A 117 -13.81 0.70 16.14
N ALA A 118 -13.37 -0.30 16.91
CA ALA A 118 -13.96 -1.64 16.88
C ALA A 118 -15.46 -1.60 17.23
N ALA A 119 -15.84 -0.81 18.24
CA ALA A 119 -17.25 -0.66 18.63
C ALA A 119 -18.08 0.02 17.53
N THR A 120 -17.55 1.05 16.86
CA THR A 120 -18.25 1.70 15.74
C THR A 120 -18.38 0.77 14.54
N GLN A 121 -17.34 -0.01 14.21
CA GLN A 121 -17.38 -0.98 13.12
C GLN A 121 -18.42 -2.07 13.38
N LYS A 122 -18.48 -2.59 14.61
CA LYS A 122 -19.51 -3.55 15.01
C LYS A 122 -20.92 -2.98 14.85
N PHE A 123 -21.16 -1.76 15.34
CA PHE A 123 -22.45 -1.10 15.15
C PHE A 123 -22.82 -0.96 13.68
N LEU A 124 -21.89 -0.50 12.83
CA LEU A 124 -22.14 -0.31 11.41
C LEU A 124 -22.48 -1.62 10.70
N GLY A 125 -21.83 -2.73 11.08
CA GLY A 125 -22.19 -4.07 10.58
C GLY A 125 -23.62 -4.47 10.96
N ASP A 126 -23.96 -4.36 12.26
CA ASP A 126 -25.29 -4.70 12.78
C ASP A 126 -26.40 -3.78 12.22
N TYR A 127 -26.09 -2.51 12.01
CA TYR A 127 -27.00 -1.51 11.48
C TYR A 127 -27.21 -1.69 9.97
N GLY A 128 -26.13 -1.93 9.21
CA GLY A 128 -26.17 -2.19 7.77
C GLY A 128 -27.03 -3.39 7.42
N ALA A 129 -27.01 -4.45 8.25
CA ALA A 129 -27.89 -5.62 8.07
C ALA A 129 -29.39 -5.32 8.24
N LYS A 130 -29.75 -4.21 8.91
CA LYS A 130 -31.13 -3.79 9.15
C LYS A 130 -31.63 -2.77 8.13
N VAL A 131 -30.72 -1.98 7.55
CA VAL A 131 -31.06 -0.97 6.55
C VAL A 131 -31.25 -1.65 5.19
N ASN A 132 -32.46 -1.55 4.63
CA ASN A 132 -32.72 -2.02 3.27
C ASN A 132 -32.18 -1.01 2.24
N LEU A 133 -30.84 -0.98 2.08
CA LEU A 133 -30.19 -0.07 1.16
C LEU A 133 -30.61 -0.31 -0.29
N GLY A 134 -30.88 -1.57 -0.67
CA GLY A 134 -31.38 -1.90 -2.00
C GLY A 134 -32.71 -1.22 -2.32
N ALA A 135 -33.67 -1.25 -1.39
CA ALA A 135 -34.96 -0.57 -1.55
C ALA A 135 -34.82 0.95 -1.57
N LEU A 136 -33.90 1.52 -0.79
CA LEU A 136 -33.62 2.96 -0.84
C LEU A 136 -33.03 3.36 -2.20
N MET A 137 -32.08 2.57 -2.72
CA MET A 137 -31.40 2.86 -3.99
C MET A 137 -32.31 2.72 -5.22
N SER A 138 -33.31 1.82 -5.17
CA SER A 138 -34.28 1.65 -6.27
C SER A 138 -35.53 2.52 -6.14
N GLY A 139 -35.74 3.16 -4.99
CA GLY A 139 -36.88 4.02 -4.70
C GLY A 139 -36.78 5.41 -5.33
N ASP A 140 -37.82 6.22 -5.12
CA ASP A 140 -37.85 7.62 -5.52
C ASP A 140 -36.86 8.48 -4.70
N GLU A 141 -36.42 9.59 -5.28
CA GLU A 141 -35.35 10.41 -4.71
C GLU A 141 -35.74 11.01 -3.35
N ALA A 142 -37.01 11.38 -3.15
CA ALA A 142 -37.45 11.95 -1.88
C ALA A 142 -37.39 10.90 -0.75
N THR A 143 -37.80 9.66 -1.03
CA THR A 143 -37.67 8.54 -0.09
C THR A 143 -36.19 8.22 0.18
N PHE A 144 -35.35 8.20 -0.86
CA PHE A 144 -33.92 7.96 -0.75
C PHE A 144 -33.24 9.01 0.15
N VAL A 145 -33.45 10.31 -0.12
CA VAL A 145 -32.85 11.41 0.67
C VAL A 145 -33.27 11.32 2.14
N LYS A 146 -34.56 11.09 2.42
CA LYS A 146 -35.04 10.89 3.81
C LYS A 146 -34.39 9.68 4.48
N GLY A 147 -34.25 8.57 3.75
CA GLY A 147 -33.56 7.38 4.21
C GLY A 147 -32.10 7.68 4.59
N MET A 148 -31.37 8.39 3.74
CA MET A 148 -29.98 8.77 4.00
C MET A 148 -29.83 9.75 5.16
N GLN A 149 -30.75 10.70 5.34
CA GLN A 149 -30.77 11.59 6.52
C GLN A 149 -31.02 10.83 7.82
N LYS A 150 -31.87 9.80 7.79
CA LYS A 150 -32.07 8.91 8.93
C LYS A 150 -30.81 8.11 9.24
N VAL A 151 -30.16 7.55 8.21
CA VAL A 151 -28.88 6.84 8.35
C VAL A 151 -27.81 7.76 8.96
N GLU A 152 -27.68 8.99 8.46
CA GLU A 152 -26.78 10.02 9.03
C GLU A 152 -27.03 10.23 10.53
N THR A 153 -28.30 10.41 10.91
CA THR A 153 -28.71 10.68 12.29
C THR A 153 -28.40 9.51 13.21
N ASP A 154 -28.77 8.29 12.81
CA ASP A 154 -28.55 7.08 13.61
C ASP A 154 -27.05 6.80 13.81
N ILE A 155 -26.25 6.95 12.75
CA ILE A 155 -24.79 6.77 12.81
C ILE A 155 -24.14 7.82 13.72
N ASN A 156 -24.48 9.10 13.56
CA ASN A 156 -23.90 10.17 14.38
C ASN A 156 -24.26 10.02 15.86
N LYS A 157 -25.51 9.64 16.16
CA LYS A 157 -25.92 9.33 17.53
C LYS A 157 -25.06 8.21 18.13
N ASN A 158 -24.87 7.12 17.38
CA ASN A 158 -24.03 6.01 17.85
C ASN A 158 -22.57 6.42 18.06
N ILE A 159 -22.00 7.21 17.14
CA ILE A 159 -20.65 7.76 17.27
C ILE A 159 -20.51 8.55 18.57
N ASP A 160 -21.47 9.43 18.88
CA ASP A 160 -21.43 10.25 20.10
C ASP A 160 -21.59 9.40 21.37
N ASP A 161 -22.54 8.45 21.39
CA ASP A 161 -22.75 7.54 22.52
C ASP A 161 -21.51 6.68 22.79
N LEU A 162 -20.87 6.14 21.74
CA LEU A 162 -19.64 5.37 21.86
C LEU A 162 -18.42 6.23 22.22
N ALA A 163 -18.37 7.49 21.80
CA ALA A 163 -17.32 8.41 22.18
C ALA A 163 -17.35 8.71 23.68
N GLN A 164 -18.54 8.86 24.28
CA GLN A 164 -18.70 9.00 25.73
C GLN A 164 -18.20 7.76 26.48
N LYS A 165 -18.46 6.56 25.95
CA LYS A 165 -18.05 5.30 26.57
C LYS A 165 -16.54 5.03 26.47
N ASN A 166 -15.94 5.29 25.30
CA ASN A 166 -14.57 4.87 24.99
C ASN A 166 -13.55 6.00 25.12
N ASN A 167 -13.99 7.26 25.14
CA ASN A 167 -13.16 8.46 25.23
C ASN A 167 -12.00 8.46 24.19
N PRO A 168 -12.32 8.39 22.88
CA PRO A 168 -11.33 8.48 21.81
C PRO A 168 -10.71 9.88 21.77
N SER A 169 -9.60 10.03 21.07
CA SER A 169 -9.01 11.33 20.81
C SER A 169 -9.92 12.21 19.95
N LYS A 170 -9.75 13.53 20.05
CA LYS A 170 -10.51 14.50 19.25
C LYS A 170 -10.27 14.31 17.75
N GLY A 171 -9.05 13.96 17.36
CA GLY A 171 -8.68 13.69 15.97
C GLY A 171 -9.45 12.50 15.40
N LEU A 172 -9.49 11.38 16.14
CA LEU A 172 -10.24 10.20 15.72
C LEU A 172 -11.76 10.46 15.68
N LEU A 173 -12.32 11.17 16.66
CA LEU A 173 -13.75 11.51 16.66
C LEU A 173 -14.12 12.36 15.44
N ALA A 174 -13.32 13.39 15.13
CA ALA A 174 -13.53 14.22 13.95
C ALA A 174 -13.41 13.39 12.65
N TRP A 175 -12.36 12.56 12.54
CA TRP A 175 -12.18 11.65 11.40
C TRP A 175 -13.40 10.74 11.22
N LYS A 176 -13.93 10.15 12.30
CA LYS A 176 -15.05 9.20 12.20
C LYS A 176 -16.36 9.88 11.78
N LYS A 177 -16.59 11.13 12.19
CA LYS A 177 -17.75 11.91 11.72
C LYS A 177 -17.62 12.23 10.24
N ASN A 178 -16.43 12.57 9.77
CA ASN A 178 -16.18 12.79 8.34
C ASN A 178 -16.29 11.48 7.52
N ASP A 179 -15.80 10.36 8.04
CA ASP A 179 -15.96 9.03 7.43
C ASP A 179 -17.44 8.67 7.20
N ALA A 180 -18.31 8.95 8.17
CA ALA A 180 -19.75 8.78 8.04
C ALA A 180 -20.35 9.68 6.92
N LYS A 181 -19.99 10.97 6.89
CA LYS A 181 -20.44 11.90 5.83
C LYS A 181 -20.01 11.41 4.45
N VAL A 182 -18.74 11.01 4.31
CA VAL A 182 -18.17 10.55 3.03
C VAL A 182 -18.82 9.26 2.54
N THR A 183 -19.13 8.35 3.45
CA THR A 183 -19.87 7.13 3.12
C THR A 183 -21.23 7.48 2.51
N ILE A 184 -21.93 8.44 3.10
CA ILE A 184 -23.23 8.90 2.59
C ILE A 184 -23.06 9.64 1.26
N LEU A 185 -22.07 10.53 1.12
CA LEU A 185 -21.76 11.21 -0.15
C LEU A 185 -21.55 10.22 -1.30
N ASN A 186 -20.87 9.09 -1.06
CA ASN A 186 -20.70 8.04 -2.07
C ASN A 186 -22.02 7.36 -2.43
N LEU A 187 -22.91 7.12 -1.45
CA LEU A 187 -24.25 6.59 -1.72
C LEU A 187 -25.09 7.58 -2.54
N LEU A 188 -25.02 8.88 -2.23
CA LEU A 188 -25.70 9.92 -3.01
C LEU A 188 -25.19 9.96 -4.47
N ALA A 189 -23.87 9.94 -4.67
CA ALA A 189 -23.27 9.93 -6.01
C ALA A 189 -23.63 8.67 -6.80
N ASN A 190 -23.61 7.50 -6.15
CA ASN A 190 -24.02 6.25 -6.78
C ASN A 190 -25.50 6.28 -7.17
N TYR A 191 -26.36 6.81 -6.30
CA TYR A 191 -27.79 6.97 -6.59
C TYR A 191 -27.98 7.87 -7.80
N GLU A 192 -27.38 9.07 -7.81
CA GLU A 192 -27.49 10.00 -8.93
C GLU A 192 -27.06 9.37 -10.27
N MET A 193 -25.96 8.62 -10.26
CA MET A 193 -25.41 7.96 -11.43
C MET A 193 -26.26 6.78 -11.92
N SER A 194 -26.81 5.97 -11.03
CA SER A 194 -27.56 4.77 -11.40
C SER A 194 -29.05 5.02 -11.62
N HIS A 195 -29.63 6.05 -10.99
CA HIS A 195 -31.07 6.24 -10.94
C HIS A 195 -31.69 6.47 -12.31
N GLY A 196 -31.11 7.35 -13.13
CA GLY A 196 -31.62 7.62 -14.48
C GLY A 196 -31.74 6.35 -15.34
N PRO A 197 -30.66 5.57 -15.53
CA PRO A 197 -30.74 4.28 -16.21
C PRO A 197 -31.73 3.30 -15.57
N MET A 198 -31.76 3.19 -14.23
CA MET A 198 -32.66 2.26 -13.52
C MET A 198 -34.14 2.62 -13.64
N SER A 199 -34.46 3.92 -13.66
CA SER A 199 -35.83 4.42 -13.79
C SER A 199 -36.28 4.57 -15.24
N GLY A 200 -35.43 4.21 -16.22
CA GLY A 200 -35.69 4.44 -17.65
C GLY A 200 -35.68 5.92 -18.06
N ASN A 201 -35.09 6.81 -17.24
CA ASN A 201 -34.96 8.24 -17.50
C ASN A 201 -33.47 8.64 -17.65
N PRO A 202 -32.88 8.51 -18.84
CA PRO A 202 -31.48 8.89 -19.08
C PRO A 202 -31.21 10.39 -18.94
N SER A 203 -32.27 11.23 -18.86
CA SER A 203 -32.17 12.68 -18.64
C SER A 203 -32.37 13.08 -17.18
N TYR A 204 -32.35 12.12 -16.25
CA TYR A 204 -32.44 12.38 -14.83
C TYR A 204 -31.41 13.44 -14.38
N LYS A 205 -31.86 14.34 -13.52
CA LYS A 205 -31.04 15.32 -12.83
C LYS A 205 -31.43 15.30 -11.37
N ALA A 206 -30.45 15.31 -10.48
CA ALA A 206 -30.68 15.40 -9.05
C ALA A 206 -31.53 16.62 -8.70
N SER A 207 -32.48 16.47 -7.79
CA SER A 207 -33.26 17.60 -7.31
C SER A 207 -32.45 18.49 -6.38
N LYS A 208 -33.00 19.69 -6.14
CA LYS A 208 -32.46 20.62 -5.15
C LYS A 208 -32.32 19.99 -3.76
N ALA A 209 -33.23 19.09 -3.37
CA ALA A 209 -33.17 18.45 -2.05
C ALA A 209 -31.95 17.54 -1.91
N LEU A 210 -31.62 16.77 -2.96
CA LEU A 210 -30.43 15.93 -2.98
C LEU A 210 -29.16 16.79 -3.03
N THR A 211 -29.11 17.80 -3.89
CA THR A 211 -27.91 18.67 -4.02
C THR A 211 -27.65 19.52 -2.76
N ASP A 212 -28.70 20.00 -2.09
CA ASP A 212 -28.57 20.76 -0.84
C ASP A 212 -28.08 19.83 0.28
N TYR A 213 -28.53 18.57 0.30
CA TYR A 213 -28.06 17.57 1.26
C TYR A 213 -26.60 17.17 1.02
N GLU A 214 -26.20 16.95 -0.24
CA GLU A 214 -24.81 16.73 -0.66
C GLU A 214 -23.92 17.90 -0.18
N THR A 215 -24.34 19.14 -0.44
CA THR A 215 -23.60 20.35 -0.02
C THR A 215 -23.46 20.45 1.49
N LYS A 216 -24.48 20.07 2.26
CA LYS A 216 -24.44 20.06 3.74
C LYS A 216 -23.39 19.08 4.27
N LEU A 217 -23.26 17.91 3.64
CA LEU A 217 -22.27 16.89 4.02
C LEU A 217 -20.85 17.29 3.57
N ASP A 218 -20.73 18.02 2.47
CA ASP A 218 -19.46 18.40 1.85
C ASP A 218 -18.83 19.67 2.47
N ASN A 219 -18.74 19.76 3.81
CA ASN A 219 -18.37 20.99 4.52
C ASN A 219 -16.95 21.02 5.15
N ASP A 220 -16.19 19.92 5.08
CA ASP A 220 -14.82 19.80 5.59
C ASP A 220 -13.88 19.19 4.54
N LYS A 221 -13.95 19.74 3.32
CA LYS A 221 -13.38 19.15 2.11
C LYS A 221 -11.89 18.85 2.22
N ASP A 222 -11.12 19.78 2.80
CA ASP A 222 -9.66 19.65 2.92
C ASP A 222 -9.25 18.57 3.92
N ALA A 223 -9.98 18.40 5.04
CA ALA A 223 -9.72 17.27 5.94
C ALA A 223 -10.10 15.95 5.27
N MET A 224 -11.30 15.88 4.66
CA MET A 224 -11.80 14.68 4.01
C MET A 224 -10.88 14.22 2.86
N VAL A 225 -10.40 15.14 2.02
CA VAL A 225 -9.48 14.79 0.91
C VAL A 225 -8.11 14.34 1.42
N LYS A 226 -7.67 14.84 2.57
CA LYS A 226 -6.38 14.46 3.17
C LYS A 226 -6.43 13.11 3.89
N THR A 227 -7.55 12.77 4.53
CA THR A 227 -7.61 11.64 5.47
C THR A 227 -8.55 10.51 5.06
N ILE A 228 -9.35 10.66 4.00
CA ILE A 228 -10.35 9.67 3.60
C ILE A 228 -10.20 9.37 2.10
N PRO A 229 -9.54 8.25 1.73
CA PRO A 229 -9.41 7.84 0.32
C PRO A 229 -10.76 7.74 -0.41
N LEU A 230 -11.81 7.30 0.28
CA LEU A 230 -13.17 7.20 -0.26
C LEU A 230 -13.76 8.57 -0.67
N TYR A 231 -13.32 9.68 -0.07
CA TYR A 231 -13.73 11.02 -0.49
C TYR A 231 -13.05 11.44 -1.79
N ARG A 232 -11.78 11.06 -1.97
CA ARG A 232 -11.08 11.25 -3.25
C ARG A 232 -11.80 10.50 -4.37
N GLN A 233 -12.21 9.26 -4.11
CA GLN A 233 -12.98 8.47 -5.07
C GLN A 233 -14.31 9.15 -5.42
N TYR A 234 -15.05 9.64 -4.41
CA TYR A 234 -16.26 10.41 -4.61
C TYR A 234 -16.05 11.63 -5.52
N LEU A 235 -15.02 12.45 -5.24
CA LEU A 235 -14.69 13.61 -6.08
C LEU A 235 -14.34 13.17 -7.51
N LEU A 236 -13.56 12.11 -7.68
CA LEU A 236 -13.20 11.59 -9.01
C LEU A 236 -14.41 11.09 -9.78
N VAL A 237 -15.36 10.42 -9.14
CA VAL A 237 -16.63 10.00 -9.77
C VAL A 237 -17.39 11.23 -10.27
N LYS A 238 -17.57 12.26 -9.43
CA LYS A 238 -18.26 13.51 -9.83
C LYS A 238 -17.53 14.23 -10.96
N MET A 239 -16.19 14.16 -11.01
CA MET A 239 -15.36 14.80 -12.04
C MET A 239 -15.24 14.00 -13.35
N THR A 240 -15.60 12.71 -13.35
CA THR A 240 -15.35 11.81 -14.49
C THR A 240 -16.00 12.28 -15.80
N PRO A 241 -17.28 12.68 -15.85
CA PRO A 241 -17.92 13.09 -17.10
C PRO A 241 -17.24 14.31 -17.76
N ASP A 242 -16.86 15.29 -16.94
CA ASP A 242 -16.21 16.51 -17.44
C ASP A 242 -14.74 16.27 -17.79
N PHE A 243 -14.05 15.40 -17.03
CA PHE A 243 -12.70 14.97 -17.37
C PHE A 243 -12.67 14.20 -18.71
N GLN A 244 -13.64 13.31 -18.96
CA GLN A 244 -13.73 12.58 -20.24
C GLN A 244 -13.90 13.55 -21.42
N LYS A 245 -14.84 14.48 -21.34
CA LYS A 245 -15.03 15.53 -22.36
C LYS A 245 -13.76 16.36 -22.57
N TYR A 246 -13.10 16.74 -21.47
CA TYR A 246 -11.83 17.46 -21.54
C TYR A 246 -10.75 16.63 -22.24
N ALA A 247 -10.58 15.37 -21.86
CA ALA A 247 -9.58 14.48 -22.42
C ALA A 247 -9.82 14.20 -23.92
N GLU A 248 -11.06 13.98 -24.34
CA GLU A 248 -11.44 13.81 -25.75
C GLU A 248 -11.10 15.05 -26.59
N ALA A 249 -11.39 16.25 -26.06
CA ALA A 249 -11.08 17.50 -26.72
C ALA A 249 -9.57 17.76 -26.82
N ASN A 250 -8.79 17.33 -25.82
CA ASN A 250 -7.38 17.70 -25.67
C ASN A 250 -6.37 16.59 -26.04
N SER A 251 -6.83 15.38 -26.38
CA SER A 251 -6.00 14.22 -26.75
C SER A 251 -5.70 14.10 -28.24
N LYS A 252 -6.45 14.78 -29.12
CA LYS A 252 -6.28 14.68 -30.58
C LYS A 252 -4.84 14.99 -31.00
N GLY A 253 -4.19 14.02 -31.64
CA GLY A 253 -2.80 14.12 -32.12
C GLY A 253 -1.71 13.89 -31.08
N LYS A 254 -2.04 13.68 -29.80
CA LYS A 254 -1.07 13.44 -28.73
C LYS A 254 -0.96 11.93 -28.44
N LYS A 255 0.10 11.29 -28.95
CA LYS A 255 0.33 9.83 -28.75
C LYS A 255 1.11 9.48 -27.48
N ASP A 256 1.65 10.48 -26.79
CA ASP A 256 2.64 10.29 -25.71
C ASP A 256 2.26 11.00 -24.39
N ILE A 257 0.98 11.37 -24.23
CA ILE A 257 0.43 11.96 -23.01
C ILE A 257 -0.03 10.85 -22.06
N THR A 258 0.33 10.94 -20.78
CA THR A 258 -0.11 9.98 -19.76
C THR A 258 -1.45 10.41 -19.18
N THR A 259 -2.14 9.50 -18.49
CA THR A 259 -3.44 9.80 -17.85
C THR A 259 -3.27 10.91 -16.81
N SER A 260 -2.19 10.87 -16.02
CA SER A 260 -1.94 11.88 -14.98
C SER A 260 -1.54 13.23 -15.57
N ASP A 261 -0.85 13.27 -16.70
CA ASP A 261 -0.54 14.54 -17.38
C ASP A 261 -1.83 15.22 -17.89
N MET A 262 -2.72 14.44 -18.52
CA MET A 262 -4.04 14.94 -18.94
C MET A 262 -4.87 15.41 -17.74
N PHE A 263 -4.86 14.63 -16.65
CA PHE A 263 -5.59 14.98 -15.43
C PHE A 263 -5.03 16.22 -14.73
N ALA A 264 -3.71 16.39 -14.69
CA ALA A 264 -3.07 17.61 -14.17
C ALA A 264 -3.47 18.84 -14.97
N GLN A 265 -3.55 18.74 -16.31
CA GLN A 265 -4.03 19.83 -17.16
C GLN A 265 -5.51 20.15 -16.88
N TYR A 266 -6.35 19.12 -16.71
CA TYR A 266 -7.74 19.30 -16.30
C TYR A 266 -7.87 20.01 -14.94
N LEU A 267 -7.12 19.59 -13.93
CA LEU A 267 -7.14 20.21 -12.59
C LEU A 267 -6.76 21.70 -12.59
N LYS A 268 -5.97 22.17 -13.56
CA LYS A 268 -5.67 23.60 -13.73
C LYS A 268 -6.90 24.42 -14.12
N THR A 269 -7.90 23.79 -14.76
CA THR A 269 -9.17 24.44 -15.11
C THR A 269 -10.16 24.50 -13.94
N GLN A 270 -9.97 23.68 -12.91
CA GLN A 270 -10.85 23.57 -11.74
C GLN A 270 -10.52 24.66 -10.71
N LYS A 271 -11.17 25.82 -10.83
CA LYS A 271 -10.89 26.99 -9.96
C LYS A 271 -11.43 26.84 -8.53
N ASP A 272 -12.48 26.05 -8.35
CA ASP A 272 -13.15 25.88 -7.05
C ASP A 272 -12.46 24.83 -6.15
N LEU A 273 -11.50 24.08 -6.69
CA LEU A 273 -10.71 23.11 -5.92
C LEU A 273 -9.53 23.80 -5.22
N SER A 274 -9.38 23.53 -3.93
CA SER A 274 -8.20 23.91 -3.16
C SER A 274 -6.93 23.27 -3.73
N GLN A 275 -5.77 23.87 -3.44
CA GLN A 275 -4.49 23.26 -3.82
C GLN A 275 -4.30 21.90 -3.14
N THR A 276 -4.72 21.78 -1.87
CA THR A 276 -4.75 20.51 -1.12
C THR A 276 -5.50 19.43 -1.91
N ALA A 277 -6.73 19.74 -2.37
CA ALA A 277 -7.53 18.79 -3.13
C ALA A 277 -6.85 18.43 -4.46
N LYS A 278 -6.27 19.40 -5.18
CA LYS A 278 -5.55 19.14 -6.44
C LYS A 278 -4.36 18.21 -6.23
N ASP A 279 -3.54 18.44 -5.21
CA ASP A 279 -2.38 17.60 -4.93
C ASP A 279 -2.79 16.16 -4.60
N TYR A 280 -3.78 15.98 -3.72
CA TYR A 280 -4.26 14.64 -3.34
C TYR A 280 -4.93 13.90 -4.49
N LEU A 281 -5.76 14.57 -5.29
CA LEU A 281 -6.42 13.96 -6.44
C LEU A 281 -5.41 13.57 -7.52
N LEU A 282 -4.48 14.47 -7.85
CA LEU A 282 -3.44 14.17 -8.84
C LEU A 282 -2.54 13.02 -8.38
N ALA A 283 -2.10 13.04 -7.12
CA ALA A 283 -1.29 11.97 -6.55
C ALA A 283 -2.00 10.62 -6.56
N PHE A 284 -3.30 10.60 -6.27
CA PHE A 284 -4.11 9.39 -6.30
C PHE A 284 -4.27 8.83 -7.72
N VAL A 285 -4.45 9.70 -8.72
CA VAL A 285 -4.48 9.29 -10.14
C VAL A 285 -3.11 8.79 -10.61
N MET A 286 -2.01 9.46 -10.23
CA MET A 286 -0.64 9.02 -10.54
C MET A 286 -0.37 7.61 -10.01
N ALA A 287 -0.73 7.35 -8.75
CA ALA A 287 -0.52 6.07 -8.09
C ALA A 287 -1.27 4.91 -8.76
N GLN A 288 -2.43 5.19 -9.37
CA GLN A 288 -3.26 4.14 -10.01
C GLN A 288 -2.99 3.97 -11.50
N ALA A 289 -2.77 5.07 -12.22
CA ALA A 289 -2.75 5.05 -13.68
C ALA A 289 -1.34 4.91 -14.26
N ASP A 290 -0.35 5.60 -13.68
CA ASP A 290 0.95 5.79 -14.33
C ASP A 290 2.13 5.18 -13.56
N ILE A 291 2.01 4.94 -12.26
CA ILE A 291 3.06 4.33 -11.42
C ILE A 291 2.73 2.85 -11.18
N HIS A 292 3.21 1.99 -12.08
CA HIS A 292 3.02 0.53 -11.99
C HIS A 292 4.29 -0.22 -12.46
N PRO A 293 4.44 -1.53 -12.16
CA PRO A 293 5.67 -2.27 -12.47
C PRO A 293 6.05 -2.31 -13.96
N THR A 294 5.06 -2.16 -14.84
CA THR A 294 5.21 -2.17 -16.30
C THR A 294 5.22 -0.77 -16.92
N THR A 295 5.38 0.29 -16.12
CA THR A 295 5.49 1.67 -16.64
C THR A 295 6.68 1.76 -17.61
N PRO A 296 6.48 2.20 -18.87
CA PRO A 296 7.56 2.31 -19.83
C PRO A 296 8.67 3.24 -19.33
N ALA A 297 9.94 2.87 -19.53
CA ALA A 297 11.09 3.67 -19.10
C ALA A 297 11.03 5.13 -19.59
N LYS A 298 10.53 5.36 -20.82
CA LYS A 298 10.34 6.71 -21.39
C LYS A 298 9.33 7.59 -20.63
N ASN A 299 8.43 6.99 -19.84
CA ASN A 299 7.40 7.69 -19.08
C ASN A 299 7.84 7.97 -17.64
N ILE A 300 8.84 7.25 -17.10
CA ILE A 300 9.33 7.44 -15.72
C ILE A 300 9.80 8.89 -15.50
N ASP A 301 10.64 9.41 -16.39
CA ASP A 301 11.14 10.79 -16.29
C ASP A 301 10.00 11.83 -16.43
N LYS A 302 8.96 11.53 -17.23
CA LYS A 302 7.78 12.39 -17.35
C LYS A 302 6.98 12.42 -16.06
N ILE A 303 6.74 11.26 -15.44
CA ILE A 303 6.04 11.14 -14.16
C ILE A 303 6.79 11.91 -13.08
N LYS A 304 8.12 11.73 -12.99
CA LYS A 304 8.95 12.47 -12.04
C LYS A 304 8.84 13.98 -12.23
N LYS A 305 8.94 14.46 -13.47
CA LYS A 305 8.77 15.89 -13.79
C LYS A 305 7.38 16.40 -13.40
N LEU A 306 6.34 15.61 -13.65
CA LEU A 306 4.95 15.95 -13.30
C LEU A 306 4.78 16.04 -11.78
N ILE A 307 5.33 15.09 -11.01
CA ILE A 307 5.37 15.14 -9.55
C ILE A 307 6.07 16.42 -9.08
N ASP A 308 7.24 16.74 -9.63
CA ASP A 308 8.01 17.92 -9.23
C ASP A 308 7.28 19.24 -9.54
N THR A 309 6.57 19.29 -10.67
CA THR A 309 5.96 20.51 -11.20
C THR A 309 4.56 20.76 -10.63
N ASP A 310 3.72 19.73 -10.58
CA ASP A 310 2.28 19.89 -10.35
C ASP A 310 1.82 19.51 -8.94
N ILE A 311 2.61 18.74 -8.18
CA ILE A 311 2.38 18.50 -6.74
C ILE A 311 3.09 19.57 -5.92
N LYS A 312 2.33 20.32 -5.11
CA LYS A 312 2.86 21.43 -4.28
C LYS A 312 3.19 20.99 -2.86
N ASP A 313 2.42 20.07 -2.28
CA ASP A 313 2.71 19.50 -0.96
C ASP A 313 4.01 18.68 -0.99
N ALA A 314 4.95 19.06 -0.14
CA ALA A 314 6.28 18.43 -0.09
C ALA A 314 6.23 16.98 0.43
N THR A 315 5.26 16.63 1.27
CA THR A 315 5.11 15.28 1.82
C THR A 315 4.59 14.35 0.74
N ILE A 316 3.51 14.75 0.04
CA ILE A 316 2.96 14.00 -1.10
C ILE A 316 4.02 13.81 -2.18
N LYS A 317 4.80 14.86 -2.50
CA LYS A 317 5.91 14.78 -3.45
C LYS A 317 6.94 13.71 -3.06
N SER A 318 7.41 13.77 -1.81
CA SER A 318 8.35 12.78 -1.27
C SER A 318 7.77 11.36 -1.36
N ASP A 319 6.52 11.16 -0.95
CA ASP A 319 5.89 9.84 -0.89
C ASP A 319 5.67 9.25 -2.28
N LEU A 320 5.22 10.06 -3.25
CA LEU A 320 5.11 9.64 -4.65
C LEU A 320 6.47 9.28 -5.27
N LEU A 321 7.53 10.05 -4.98
CA LEU A 321 8.87 9.73 -5.49
C LEU A 321 9.41 8.43 -4.88
N LYS A 322 9.18 8.20 -3.57
CA LYS A 322 9.55 6.93 -2.91
C LYS A 322 8.77 5.76 -3.48
N MET A 323 7.46 5.91 -3.65
CA MET A 323 6.62 4.88 -4.28
C MET A 323 7.07 4.63 -5.72
N GLN A 324 7.29 5.66 -6.52
CA GLN A 324 7.76 5.51 -7.90
C GLN A 324 9.07 4.73 -7.96
N MET A 325 10.06 5.09 -7.12
CA MET A 325 11.31 4.34 -7.01
C MET A 325 11.08 2.89 -6.56
N ALA A 326 10.22 2.66 -5.56
CA ALA A 326 9.90 1.33 -5.08
C ALA A 326 9.22 0.48 -6.17
N ILE A 327 8.35 1.06 -7.01
CA ILE A 327 7.60 0.32 -8.03
C ILE A 327 8.42 0.10 -9.30
N THR A 328 9.07 1.15 -9.84
CA THR A 328 9.77 1.07 -11.13
C THR A 328 11.27 0.80 -10.99
N GLY A 329 11.81 0.86 -9.78
CA GLY A 329 13.24 0.72 -9.52
C GLY A 329 14.01 2.02 -9.71
N LEU A 330 15.33 1.93 -9.52
CA LEU A 330 16.28 3.02 -9.74
C LEU A 330 16.35 3.41 -11.22
N LYS A 331 16.73 4.66 -11.47
CA LYS A 331 16.88 5.17 -12.84
C LYS A 331 18.04 4.47 -13.55
N ILE A 332 17.77 3.96 -14.74
CA ILE A 332 18.78 3.35 -15.60
C ILE A 332 19.83 4.39 -15.98
N GLY A 333 21.10 4.03 -15.85
CA GLY A 333 22.27 4.88 -16.09
C GLY A 333 22.80 5.60 -14.85
N ASP A 334 22.03 5.68 -13.76
CA ASP A 334 22.51 6.22 -12.50
C ASP A 334 23.53 5.27 -11.86
N ALA A 335 24.45 5.81 -11.06
CA ALA A 335 25.39 5.00 -10.30
C ALA A 335 24.64 4.10 -9.30
N ALA A 336 25.01 2.82 -9.25
CA ALA A 336 24.48 1.88 -8.27
C ALA A 336 24.85 2.35 -6.84
N PRO A 337 23.88 2.56 -5.93
CA PRO A 337 24.18 3.02 -4.58
C PRO A 337 25.04 2.02 -3.81
N GLU A 338 26.12 2.48 -3.18
CA GLU A 338 26.82 1.67 -2.18
C GLU A 338 25.99 1.54 -0.91
N ALA A 339 26.13 0.42 -0.20
CA ALA A 339 25.48 0.19 1.09
C ALA A 339 26.32 -0.70 1.99
N ALA A 340 26.07 -0.63 3.29
CA ALA A 340 26.72 -1.51 4.26
C ALA A 340 26.24 -2.96 4.08
N LEU A 341 27.16 -3.84 3.70
CA LEU A 341 26.92 -5.27 3.50
C LEU A 341 28.01 -6.08 4.22
N VAL A 342 27.62 -7.24 4.75
CA VAL A 342 28.56 -8.17 5.41
C VAL A 342 28.47 -9.56 4.81
N LYS A 343 29.62 -10.22 4.66
CA LYS A 343 29.73 -11.62 4.22
C LYS A 343 29.41 -12.59 5.36
N GLN A 344 29.29 -13.88 5.04
CA GLN A 344 29.05 -14.94 6.03
C GLN A 344 30.12 -14.98 7.13
N ASP A 345 31.39 -14.73 6.78
CA ASP A 345 32.51 -14.66 7.73
C ASP A 345 32.56 -13.34 8.54
N GLY A 346 31.62 -12.43 8.32
CA GLY A 346 31.51 -11.14 9.01
C GLY A 346 32.34 -10.02 8.40
N LYS A 347 33.12 -10.26 7.32
CA LYS A 347 33.85 -9.19 6.64
C LYS A 347 32.89 -8.27 5.91
N ALA A 348 33.22 -6.98 5.86
CA ALA A 348 32.53 -6.01 5.03
C ALA A 348 32.63 -6.37 3.53
N TYR A 349 31.65 -5.94 2.76
CA TYR A 349 31.61 -6.08 1.31
C TYR A 349 31.15 -4.79 0.65
N GLN A 350 31.84 -4.35 -0.39
CA GLN A 350 31.44 -3.20 -1.20
C GLN A 350 30.94 -3.65 -2.56
N LEU A 351 29.86 -3.05 -3.06
CA LEU A 351 29.31 -3.43 -4.36
C LEU A 351 30.28 -3.08 -5.51
N SER A 352 31.06 -2.01 -5.34
CA SER A 352 32.14 -1.63 -6.25
C SER A 352 33.25 -2.68 -6.42
N GLU A 353 33.34 -3.69 -5.55
CA GLU A 353 34.22 -4.86 -5.78
C GLU A 353 33.89 -5.59 -7.10
N ASN A 354 32.68 -5.41 -7.65
CA ASN A 354 32.26 -6.02 -8.91
C ASN A 354 32.62 -5.21 -10.17
N LYS A 355 33.15 -3.98 -10.04
CA LYS A 355 33.47 -3.14 -11.22
C LYS A 355 34.42 -3.86 -12.18
N GLY A 356 34.24 -3.60 -13.47
CA GLY A 356 34.94 -4.30 -14.55
C GLY A 356 34.15 -5.49 -15.12
N LYS A 357 33.12 -5.98 -14.42
CA LYS A 357 32.14 -6.94 -14.95
C LYS A 357 30.72 -6.48 -14.63
N PRO A 358 29.73 -6.75 -15.49
CA PRO A 358 28.34 -6.65 -15.09
C PRO A 358 28.05 -7.53 -13.87
N TYR A 359 27.05 -7.19 -13.08
CA TYR A 359 26.62 -8.03 -11.97
C TYR A 359 25.12 -7.96 -11.73
N MET A 360 24.59 -9.07 -11.21
CA MET A 360 23.19 -9.18 -10.78
C MET A 360 23.13 -9.16 -9.25
N LEU A 361 22.34 -8.23 -8.71
CA LEU A 361 21.88 -8.29 -7.34
C LEU A 361 20.61 -9.14 -7.29
N PHE A 362 20.57 -10.11 -6.38
CA PHE A 362 19.38 -10.88 -6.06
C PHE A 362 19.04 -10.69 -4.59
N PHE A 363 17.97 -9.95 -4.32
CA PHE A 363 17.44 -9.74 -2.98
C PHE A 363 16.47 -10.85 -2.61
N TYR A 364 16.67 -11.47 -1.43
CA TYR A 364 15.88 -12.60 -0.98
C TYR A 364 15.81 -12.69 0.55
N ALA A 365 14.77 -13.35 1.04
CA ALA A 365 14.62 -13.69 2.45
C ALA A 365 13.97 -15.07 2.60
N SER A 366 14.25 -15.74 3.71
CA SER A 366 13.73 -17.07 4.05
C SER A 366 12.22 -17.11 4.21
N TRP A 367 11.62 -16.01 4.66
CA TRP A 367 10.18 -15.88 4.90
C TRP A 367 9.36 -15.65 3.63
N ASN A 368 10.00 -15.46 2.47
CA ASN A 368 9.28 -15.40 1.21
C ASN A 368 9.16 -16.82 0.62
N PRO A 369 7.93 -17.35 0.44
CA PRO A 369 7.72 -18.75 0.07
C PRO A 369 8.22 -19.08 -1.35
N TYR A 370 8.24 -18.11 -2.25
CA TYR A 370 8.57 -18.33 -3.67
C TYR A 370 10.08 -18.47 -3.93
N ILE A 371 10.93 -18.12 -2.96
CA ILE A 371 12.39 -18.17 -3.16
C ILE A 371 12.84 -19.60 -3.41
N GLY A 372 12.59 -20.51 -2.47
CA GLY A 372 13.07 -21.89 -2.55
C GLY A 372 12.47 -22.67 -3.71
N GLU A 373 11.14 -22.59 -3.88
CA GLU A 373 10.40 -23.45 -4.80
C GLU A 373 10.51 -23.02 -6.27
N ALA A 374 10.41 -21.71 -6.54
CA ALA A 374 10.33 -21.20 -7.91
C ALA A 374 11.62 -20.47 -8.34
N THR A 375 12.28 -19.78 -7.42
CA THR A 375 13.38 -18.88 -7.78
C THR A 375 14.72 -19.59 -7.89
N ILE A 376 15.09 -20.40 -6.89
CA ILE A 376 16.40 -21.06 -6.84
C ILE A 376 16.68 -21.97 -8.06
N PRO A 377 15.73 -22.81 -8.54
CA PRO A 377 15.97 -23.64 -9.71
C PRO A 377 16.34 -22.82 -10.96
N VAL A 378 15.59 -21.76 -11.23
CA VAL A 378 15.83 -20.87 -12.38
C VAL A 378 17.12 -20.07 -12.20
N LEU A 379 17.37 -19.56 -10.99
CA LEU A 379 18.60 -18.84 -10.66
C LEU A 379 19.84 -19.69 -10.93
N LYS A 380 19.81 -20.97 -10.60
CA LYS A 380 20.94 -21.88 -10.84
C LYS A 380 21.28 -21.98 -12.33
N GLU A 381 20.28 -22.05 -13.20
CA GLU A 381 20.48 -22.07 -14.65
C GLU A 381 21.03 -20.74 -15.18
N VAL A 382 20.44 -19.62 -14.73
CA VAL A 382 20.92 -18.27 -15.07
C VAL A 382 22.38 -18.08 -14.65
N VAL A 383 22.73 -18.45 -13.42
CA VAL A 383 24.11 -18.36 -12.92
C VAL A 383 25.03 -19.25 -13.75
N ASN A 384 24.66 -20.50 -14.00
CA ASN A 384 25.50 -21.42 -14.77
C ASN A 384 25.80 -20.90 -16.18
N PHE A 385 24.82 -20.28 -16.83
CA PHE A 385 24.97 -19.74 -18.17
C PHE A 385 25.87 -18.49 -18.20
N TYR A 386 25.61 -17.51 -17.33
CA TYR A 386 26.27 -16.20 -17.43
C TYR A 386 27.53 -16.01 -16.54
N LYS A 387 27.84 -16.92 -15.61
CA LYS A 387 28.95 -16.78 -14.63
C LYS A 387 30.36 -16.57 -15.21
N SER A 388 30.58 -16.88 -16.48
CA SER A 388 31.86 -16.61 -17.15
C SER A 388 32.05 -15.13 -17.51
N LYS A 389 30.95 -14.37 -17.64
CA LYS A 389 30.94 -12.98 -18.13
C LYS A 389 30.43 -11.96 -17.11
N MET A 390 29.76 -12.39 -16.06
CA MET A 390 29.23 -11.49 -15.01
C MET A 390 29.36 -12.07 -13.61
N ASN A 391 29.22 -11.21 -12.59
CA ASN A 391 29.21 -11.60 -11.19
C ASN A 391 27.77 -11.69 -10.64
N PHE A 392 27.60 -12.39 -9.53
CA PHE A 392 26.32 -12.54 -8.83
C PHE A 392 26.49 -12.21 -7.36
N VAL A 393 25.60 -11.37 -6.84
CA VAL A 393 25.58 -10.95 -5.43
C VAL A 393 24.21 -11.28 -4.87
N PHE A 394 24.18 -12.20 -3.91
CA PHE A 394 22.96 -12.65 -3.25
C PHE A 394 22.80 -11.86 -1.96
N VAL A 395 21.88 -10.90 -1.96
CA VAL A 395 21.61 -9.96 -0.88
C VAL A 395 20.49 -10.51 -0.01
N ASN A 396 20.85 -11.09 1.13
CA ASN A 396 19.89 -11.55 2.11
C ASN A 396 19.38 -10.39 2.97
N VAL A 397 18.09 -10.43 3.24
CA VAL A 397 17.35 -9.44 4.03
C VAL A 397 16.44 -10.12 5.08
N ASP A 398 16.90 -11.26 5.62
CA ASP A 398 16.36 -11.83 6.86
C ASP A 398 16.62 -10.89 8.06
N ASP A 399 15.99 -11.11 9.21
CA ASP A 399 16.09 -10.17 10.34
C ASP A 399 17.44 -10.26 11.07
N THR A 400 18.07 -11.42 11.04
CA THR A 400 19.30 -11.69 11.80
C THR A 400 20.39 -12.32 10.95
N LYS A 401 21.64 -12.12 11.38
CA LYS A 401 22.81 -12.75 10.75
C LYS A 401 22.74 -14.28 10.81
N ASP A 402 22.20 -14.85 11.88
CA ASP A 402 22.06 -16.29 12.03
C ASP A 402 21.06 -16.87 11.03
N GLN A 403 19.94 -16.18 10.81
CA GLN A 403 19.00 -16.52 9.75
C GLN A 403 19.70 -16.45 8.39
N PHE A 404 20.38 -15.35 8.07
CA PHE A 404 21.16 -15.21 6.83
C PHE A 404 22.08 -16.40 6.59
N VAL A 405 22.94 -16.76 7.55
CA VAL A 405 23.92 -17.84 7.41
C VAL A 405 23.22 -19.17 7.16
N LYS A 406 22.14 -19.45 7.89
CA LYS A 406 21.34 -20.67 7.70
C LYS A 406 20.69 -20.69 6.30
N THR A 407 20.04 -19.60 5.92
CA THR A 407 19.29 -19.47 4.66
C THR A 407 20.22 -19.58 3.45
N SER A 408 21.35 -18.86 3.43
CA SER A 408 22.30 -18.91 2.31
C SER A 408 22.93 -20.29 2.15
N ASN A 409 23.28 -20.96 3.26
CA ASN A 409 23.82 -22.32 3.23
C ASN A 409 22.80 -23.35 2.76
N SER A 410 21.51 -23.13 3.02
CA SER A 410 20.43 -24.02 2.59
C SER A 410 20.06 -23.81 1.11
N LEU A 411 19.94 -22.56 0.67
CA LEU A 411 19.34 -22.23 -0.63
C LEU A 411 20.35 -22.02 -1.75
N LEU A 412 21.56 -21.55 -1.43
CA LEU A 412 22.52 -21.04 -2.42
C LEU A 412 23.81 -21.88 -2.49
N LYS A 413 23.86 -23.00 -1.76
CA LYS A 413 25.00 -23.92 -1.79
C LYS A 413 25.22 -24.45 -3.21
N GLY A 414 26.45 -24.30 -3.70
CA GLY A 414 26.84 -24.75 -5.04
C GLY A 414 26.42 -23.81 -6.18
N ILE A 415 25.83 -22.66 -5.87
CA ILE A 415 25.54 -21.60 -6.85
C ILE A 415 26.66 -20.56 -6.75
N GLN A 416 27.33 -20.28 -7.88
CA GLN A 416 28.43 -19.32 -7.91
C GLN A 416 27.90 -17.90 -7.67
N GLY A 417 28.39 -17.26 -6.61
CA GLY A 417 28.05 -15.88 -6.26
C GLY A 417 28.58 -15.52 -4.87
N VAL A 418 28.44 -14.26 -4.50
CA VAL A 418 28.81 -13.78 -3.17
C VAL A 418 27.54 -13.64 -2.33
N ASN A 419 27.47 -14.37 -1.22
CA ASN A 419 26.40 -14.23 -0.23
C ASN A 419 26.71 -13.06 0.71
N VAL A 420 25.80 -12.10 0.79
CA VAL A 420 25.93 -10.92 1.65
C VAL A 420 24.63 -10.63 2.39
N TYR A 421 24.75 -9.95 3.52
CA TYR A 421 23.65 -9.64 4.41
C TYR A 421 23.48 -8.13 4.56
N GLY A 422 22.26 -7.64 4.32
CA GLY A 422 21.83 -6.30 4.69
C GLY A 422 21.42 -6.29 6.16
N GLU A 423 22.25 -5.68 7.01
CA GLU A 423 22.00 -5.65 8.45
C GLU A 423 20.64 -5.00 8.79
N LYS A 424 19.87 -5.64 9.67
CA LYS A 424 18.47 -5.30 10.02
C LYS A 424 17.43 -5.67 8.96
N GLY A 425 17.78 -6.56 8.04
CA GLY A 425 16.83 -7.13 7.07
C GLY A 425 16.18 -6.09 6.16
N MET A 426 14.85 -6.04 6.16
CA MET A 426 14.08 -5.04 5.39
C MET A 426 14.36 -3.59 5.80
N GLU A 427 14.87 -3.36 7.01
CA GLU A 427 15.24 -2.02 7.48
C GLU A 427 16.68 -1.61 7.09
N SER A 428 17.40 -2.48 6.39
CA SER A 428 18.78 -2.25 5.97
C SER A 428 18.94 -1.06 5.03
N ASP A 429 20.15 -0.48 5.05
CA ASP A 429 20.52 0.62 4.15
C ASP A 429 20.40 0.22 2.67
N ILE A 430 20.79 -1.02 2.33
CA ILE A 430 20.68 -1.55 0.96
C ILE A 430 19.20 -1.65 0.51
N ALA A 431 18.31 -2.16 1.37
CA ALA A 431 16.89 -2.28 1.02
C ALA A 431 16.27 -0.90 0.76
N LYS A 432 16.58 0.08 1.60
CA LYS A 432 16.12 1.47 1.46
C LYS A 432 16.64 2.14 0.19
N LYS A 433 17.95 2.05 -0.07
CA LYS A 433 18.59 2.67 -1.25
C LYS A 433 18.13 2.07 -2.57
N TYR A 434 17.77 0.80 -2.60
CA TYR A 434 17.28 0.11 -3.80
C TYR A 434 15.75 0.05 -3.90
N GLY A 435 15.02 0.65 -2.94
CA GLY A 435 13.55 0.61 -2.91
C GLY A 435 13.00 -0.82 -2.84
N VAL A 436 13.66 -1.70 -2.08
CA VAL A 436 13.27 -3.10 -1.89
C VAL A 436 12.39 -3.21 -0.66
N TYR A 437 11.15 -3.63 -0.88
CA TYR A 437 10.15 -3.94 0.15
C TYR A 437 9.79 -5.43 0.09
N GLY A 438 9.10 -5.94 1.12
CA GLY A 438 8.74 -7.35 1.18
C GLY A 438 7.93 -7.84 -0.01
N PHE A 439 7.01 -7.01 -0.54
CA PHE A 439 6.23 -7.31 -1.74
C PHE A 439 7.07 -7.39 -3.03
N LYS A 440 8.33 -6.96 -3.01
CA LYS A 440 9.25 -7.07 -4.15
C LYS A 440 10.14 -8.30 -4.10
N LEU A 441 10.12 -9.10 -3.03
CA LEU A 441 10.96 -10.29 -2.97
C LEU A 441 10.32 -11.45 -3.77
N PRO A 442 11.08 -12.22 -4.57
CA PRO A 442 12.47 -12.01 -4.99
C PRO A 442 12.64 -10.74 -5.84
N CYS A 443 13.72 -9.98 -5.65
CA CYS A 443 14.02 -8.79 -6.47
C CYS A 443 15.38 -8.92 -7.16
N PHE A 444 15.42 -8.69 -8.47
CA PHE A 444 16.63 -8.70 -9.29
C PHE A 444 16.93 -7.32 -9.84
N VAL A 445 18.17 -6.88 -9.69
CA VAL A 445 18.66 -5.61 -10.25
C VAL A 445 19.96 -5.86 -10.98
N ILE A 446 20.05 -5.39 -12.23
CA ILE A 446 21.24 -5.56 -13.07
C ILE A 446 22.05 -4.27 -13.07
N VAL A 447 23.36 -4.43 -12.88
CA VAL A 447 24.33 -3.34 -12.90
C VAL A 447 25.39 -3.63 -13.96
N ASP A 448 25.77 -2.62 -14.72
CA ASP A 448 26.79 -2.74 -15.76
C ASP A 448 28.22 -2.77 -15.19
N LYS A 449 29.19 -2.97 -16.08
CA LYS A 449 30.62 -3.04 -15.74
C LYS A 449 31.19 -1.76 -15.12
N ASP A 450 30.55 -0.61 -15.32
CA ASP A 450 30.99 0.70 -14.81
C ASP A 450 30.33 1.01 -13.45
N GLY A 451 29.46 0.11 -12.97
CA GLY A 451 28.73 0.26 -11.72
C GLY A 451 27.47 1.13 -11.86
N LYS A 452 26.85 1.18 -13.04
CA LYS A 452 25.60 1.90 -13.28
C LYS A 452 24.41 0.95 -13.42
N ILE A 453 23.25 1.37 -12.95
CA ILE A 453 22.00 0.62 -13.06
C ILE A 453 21.70 0.37 -14.54
N ALA A 454 21.60 -0.90 -14.93
CA ALA A 454 21.41 -1.31 -16.32
C ALA A 454 19.97 -1.74 -16.63
N SER A 455 19.11 -1.83 -15.60
CA SER A 455 17.73 -2.29 -15.75
C SER A 455 16.80 -1.68 -14.69
N ARG A 456 15.49 -1.78 -14.93
CA ARG A 456 14.50 -1.74 -13.85
C ARG A 456 14.69 -2.93 -12.89
N SER A 457 13.96 -2.95 -11.78
CA SER A 457 13.86 -4.15 -10.95
C SER A 457 12.94 -5.20 -11.59
N PHE A 458 13.32 -6.47 -11.48
CA PHE A 458 12.50 -7.62 -11.89
C PHE A 458 12.13 -8.46 -10.68
N VAL A 459 10.98 -9.13 -10.73
CA VAL A 459 10.56 -10.11 -9.71
C VAL A 459 10.51 -11.54 -10.26
N ASN A 460 10.77 -11.69 -11.56
CA ASN A 460 10.79 -12.98 -12.23
C ASN A 460 11.99 -13.07 -13.18
N LEU A 461 12.78 -14.14 -13.04
CA LEU A 461 13.97 -14.39 -13.87
C LEU A 461 13.63 -14.80 -15.31
N GLY A 462 12.38 -15.21 -15.57
CA GLY A 462 11.91 -15.62 -16.90
C GLY A 462 11.45 -14.48 -17.81
N GLU A 463 11.53 -13.22 -17.37
CA GLU A 463 11.10 -12.09 -18.18
C GLU A 463 12.03 -11.87 -19.40
N GLN A 464 11.46 -11.79 -20.60
CA GLN A 464 12.24 -11.66 -21.85
C GLN A 464 13.12 -10.40 -21.89
N GLU A 465 12.65 -9.30 -21.29
CA GLU A 465 13.42 -8.07 -21.15
C GLU A 465 14.69 -8.29 -20.34
N LEU A 466 14.61 -9.04 -19.23
CA LEU A 466 15.77 -9.36 -18.41
C LEU A 466 16.78 -10.19 -19.21
N VAL A 467 16.34 -11.24 -19.90
CA VAL A 467 17.21 -12.07 -20.75
C VAL A 467 17.93 -11.22 -21.80
N THR A 468 17.20 -10.32 -22.47
CA THR A 468 17.76 -9.40 -23.47
C THR A 468 18.86 -8.51 -22.88
N ILE A 469 18.66 -8.01 -21.66
CA ILE A 469 19.65 -7.18 -20.95
C ILE A 469 20.89 -8.01 -20.60
N LEU A 470 20.72 -9.23 -20.08
CA LEU A 470 21.82 -10.11 -19.72
C LEU A 470 22.66 -10.50 -20.95
N ASP A 471 22.02 -10.89 -22.05
CA ASP A 471 22.67 -11.19 -23.33
C ASP A 471 23.47 -9.98 -23.83
N LYS A 472 22.84 -8.78 -23.84
CA LYS A 472 23.50 -7.55 -24.27
C LYS A 472 24.74 -7.21 -23.44
N LEU A 473 24.67 -7.38 -22.12
CA LEU A 473 25.78 -7.02 -21.22
C LEU A 473 26.92 -8.06 -21.25
N THR A 474 26.62 -9.31 -21.54
CA THR A 474 27.60 -10.41 -21.49
C THR A 474 28.13 -10.84 -22.86
N GLY A 475 27.41 -10.49 -23.94
CA GLY A 475 27.68 -10.97 -25.29
C GLY A 475 27.31 -12.45 -25.49
N LEU A 476 26.64 -13.07 -24.52
CA LEU A 476 26.08 -14.41 -24.66
C LEU A 476 24.69 -14.33 -25.34
N SER A 477 24.15 -15.48 -25.71
CA SER A 477 22.80 -15.57 -26.28
C SER A 477 22.09 -16.75 -25.65
N ALA A 478 21.21 -16.48 -24.70
CA ALA A 478 20.43 -17.52 -24.06
C ALA A 478 19.54 -18.25 -25.08
N PRO A 479 19.26 -19.56 -24.86
CA PRO A 479 18.31 -20.28 -25.67
C PRO A 479 16.97 -19.54 -25.69
N LYS A 480 16.46 -19.24 -26.89
CA LYS A 480 15.09 -18.72 -27.02
C LYS A 480 14.15 -19.86 -26.69
N VAL A 481 13.38 -19.71 -25.62
CA VAL A 481 12.20 -20.54 -25.40
C VAL A 481 11.22 -20.13 -26.50
N GLU A 482 11.01 -20.98 -27.51
CA GLU A 482 9.86 -20.81 -28.40
C GLU A 482 8.61 -20.77 -27.50
N PRO A 483 7.63 -19.89 -27.76
CA PRO A 483 6.38 -19.91 -27.04
C PRO A 483 5.58 -21.17 -27.40
N SER A 484 6.07 -22.35 -27.00
CA SER A 484 5.38 -23.62 -27.08
C SER A 484 4.36 -23.66 -25.96
N ALA A 485 3.12 -23.23 -26.28
CA ALA A 485 1.85 -23.71 -25.72
C ALA A 485 1.80 -24.07 -24.22
N GLN A 486 2.47 -23.32 -23.33
CA GLN A 486 2.35 -23.46 -21.88
C GLN A 486 2.16 -22.10 -21.23
N GLN A 487 0.96 -21.55 -21.44
CA GLN A 487 0.13 -20.91 -20.42
C GLN A 487 -1.23 -20.54 -21.05
N MET A 488 -1.90 -21.53 -21.65
CA MET A 488 -3.35 -21.59 -21.46
C MET A 488 -3.54 -22.15 -20.06
N SER A 489 -3.63 -21.27 -19.06
CA SER A 489 -4.53 -21.57 -17.94
C SER A 489 -5.85 -21.97 -18.59
N PRO A 490 -6.54 -23.04 -18.16
CA PRO A 490 -7.94 -23.17 -18.52
C PRO A 490 -8.57 -21.86 -18.04
N GLN A 491 -8.96 -20.99 -18.97
CA GLN A 491 -10.09 -20.13 -18.70
C GLN A 491 -11.15 -21.12 -18.22
N LEU A 492 -11.49 -21.05 -16.94
CA LEU A 492 -12.81 -21.42 -16.48
C LEU A 492 -13.77 -20.59 -17.34
N GLN A 493 -14.07 -21.09 -18.52
CA GLN A 493 -15.31 -20.80 -19.21
C GLN A 493 -16.37 -21.32 -18.25
N ILE A 494 -16.82 -20.42 -17.39
CA ILE A 494 -18.07 -20.59 -16.69
C ILE A 494 -19.09 -20.60 -17.81
N ASP A 495 -19.55 -21.79 -18.18
CA ASP A 495 -20.73 -21.98 -19.01
C ASP A 495 -21.87 -21.18 -18.36
N PRO A 496 -22.42 -20.15 -19.04
CA PRO A 496 -23.52 -19.34 -18.50
C PRO A 496 -24.81 -20.15 -18.25
N SER A 497 -24.86 -21.42 -18.67
CA SER A 497 -26.01 -22.30 -18.47
C SER A 497 -25.93 -23.21 -17.22
N ALA A 498 -24.83 -23.16 -16.45
CA ALA A 498 -24.67 -23.99 -15.24
C ALA A 498 -25.20 -23.37 -13.94
N GLN A 499 -25.86 -22.20 -13.98
CA GLN A 499 -26.64 -21.68 -12.85
C GLN A 499 -28.06 -22.28 -12.85
N GLN A 500 -28.17 -23.55 -12.47
CA GLN A 500 -29.44 -24.11 -12.00
C GLN A 500 -29.29 -24.63 -10.56
N ALA A 501 -29.99 -23.92 -9.67
CA ALA A 501 -30.45 -24.30 -8.34
C ALA A 501 -29.46 -25.04 -7.41
N ALA A 502 -28.80 -24.30 -6.51
CA ALA A 502 -28.37 -24.87 -5.25
C ALA A 502 -29.58 -25.02 -4.30
N PRO A 503 -29.74 -26.14 -3.58
CA PRO A 503 -30.89 -26.39 -2.70
C PRO A 503 -30.90 -25.47 -1.48
N GLN A 504 -32.09 -25.03 -1.07
CA GLN A 504 -32.30 -24.31 0.20
C GLN A 504 -31.85 -25.15 1.41
N PRO A 505 -31.25 -24.54 2.44
CA PRO A 505 -31.00 -25.22 3.71
C PRO A 505 -32.34 -25.53 4.39
N ALA A 506 -32.57 -26.81 4.70
CA ALA A 506 -33.72 -27.23 5.49
C ALA A 506 -33.61 -26.72 6.93
N ASN A 507 -34.68 -26.08 7.41
CA ASN A 507 -34.83 -25.68 8.82
C ASN A 507 -34.83 -26.92 9.74
N PRO A 508 -34.15 -26.90 10.90
CA PRO A 508 -34.26 -27.98 11.87
C PRO A 508 -35.65 -27.94 12.54
N GLN A 509 -36.41 -29.02 12.40
CA GLN A 509 -37.63 -29.25 13.19
C GLN A 509 -37.29 -29.62 14.64
N PRO A 510 -38.09 -29.17 15.63
CA PRO A 510 -37.85 -29.47 17.04
C PRO A 510 -38.18 -30.93 17.38
N ALA A 511 -37.34 -31.53 18.23
CA ALA A 511 -37.45 -32.90 18.70
C ALA A 511 -38.76 -33.14 19.47
N LYS A 512 -39.49 -34.20 19.11
CA LYS A 512 -40.57 -34.75 19.92
C LYS A 512 -40.03 -35.75 20.93
N THR A 513 -40.33 -35.50 22.19
CA THR A 513 -40.22 -36.41 23.33
C THR A 513 -40.97 -37.73 23.10
N LYS A 514 -40.35 -38.82 23.56
CA LYS A 514 -41.04 -39.92 24.22
C LYS A 514 -40.32 -40.24 25.52
#